data_AF-S7QNY3-F1
#
_entry.id   AF-S7QNY3-F1
#
_cell.length_a   1.000
_cell.length_b   1.000
_cell.length_c   1.000
_cell.angle_alpha   90.00
_cell.angle_beta   90.00
_cell.angle_gamma   90.00
#
_symmetry.space_group_name_H-M   'P 1'
#
loop_
_entity.id
_entity.type
_entity.pdbx_description
1 polymer ?
#
loop_
_entity_poly.entity_id
_entity_poly.type
_entity_poly.pdbx_seq_one_letter_code
_entity_poly.pdbx_strand_id
1 'polypeptide(L)'
;MPHAAKAQLASGPTVDLTYEKIRLLGKGGWATVSEIRILDIAMTDGVAYNLNIQTGTTLALKRHHESPKFVYREPEVHALVSHPNIVEFLGYWVEQEKCTSEDGEAAVSTYHNILLSCYPLVLSELPLPIALQSALSYVRQILQALAYLHSPEISIFHRDVQITNILVDPSSGIVKLCDMGAAKKYVPGKWAAGTIGMSENRPLEISLQSNHYDFCVDIWPVGLILLHLLTGHHPFRRKETDMQQLIEIASRLGRPTAEEISEANGTIPSNTLSWEALPPPDVDPVQARTMRLEVNLL
;
A
#
# COMPACT_ATOMS: atom_id res chain seq x y z
N MET A 1 -22.13 -10.84 -17.67
CA MET A 1 -23.44 -10.99 -16.99
C MET A 1 -23.48 -10.02 -15.82
N PRO A 2 -24.64 -9.40 -15.52
CA PRO A 2 -24.79 -8.53 -14.36
C PRO A 2 -24.59 -9.29 -13.05
N HIS A 3 -24.00 -8.62 -12.07
CA HIS A 3 -23.86 -9.05 -10.68
C HIS A 3 -24.67 -8.12 -9.79
N ALA A 4 -25.26 -8.66 -8.73
CA ALA A 4 -26.00 -7.89 -7.72
C ALA A 4 -25.31 -8.02 -6.35
N ALA A 5 -25.26 -6.94 -5.58
CA ALA A 5 -24.68 -6.92 -4.24
C ALA A 5 -25.40 -5.93 -3.32
N LYS A 6 -25.46 -6.25 -2.03
CA LYS A 6 -25.86 -5.30 -0.98
C LYS A 6 -24.61 -4.70 -0.36
N ALA A 7 -24.33 -3.45 -0.70
CA ALA A 7 -23.11 -2.76 -0.27
C ALA A 7 -23.37 -1.69 0.77
N GLN A 8 -22.52 -1.65 1.78
CA GLN A 8 -22.45 -0.57 2.74
C GLN A 8 -21.54 0.52 2.17
N LEU A 9 -22.10 1.69 1.87
CA LEU A 9 -21.31 2.81 1.35
C LEU A 9 -20.53 3.50 2.48
N ALA A 10 -19.39 4.07 2.11
CA ALA A 10 -18.58 4.91 3.00
C ALA A 10 -19.36 6.13 3.53
N SER A 11 -20.32 6.63 2.74
CA SER A 11 -21.22 7.72 3.11
C SER A 11 -22.30 7.33 4.14
N GLY A 12 -22.39 6.05 4.52
CA GLY A 12 -23.31 5.57 5.57
C GLY A 12 -24.51 4.73 5.13
N PRO A 13 -25.15 4.89 3.94
CA PRO A 13 -26.30 4.06 3.58
C PRO A 13 -25.90 2.70 3.03
N THR A 14 -26.81 1.72 3.18
CA THR A 14 -26.74 0.44 2.47
C THR A 14 -27.50 0.54 1.14
N VAL A 15 -26.90 0.06 0.05
CA VAL A 15 -27.46 0.13 -1.30
C VAL A 15 -27.50 -1.24 -1.96
N ASP A 16 -28.50 -1.47 -2.80
CA ASP A 16 -28.52 -2.55 -3.78
C ASP A 16 -27.77 -2.07 -5.04
N LEU A 17 -26.62 -2.68 -5.31
CA LEU A 17 -25.79 -2.41 -6.48
C LEU A 17 -26.01 -3.49 -7.52
N THR A 18 -26.25 -3.09 -8.76
CA THR A 18 -26.10 -3.95 -9.94
C THR A 18 -24.93 -3.45 -10.77
N TYR A 19 -24.01 -4.34 -11.14
CA TYR A 19 -22.81 -3.97 -11.88
C TYR A 19 -22.39 -5.08 -12.86
N GLU A 20 -21.59 -4.71 -13.86
CA GLU A 20 -20.90 -5.67 -14.72
C GLU A 20 -19.39 -5.57 -14.54
N LYS A 21 -18.69 -6.70 -14.60
CA LYS A 21 -17.22 -6.71 -14.66
C LYS A 21 -16.78 -6.45 -16.09
N ILE A 22 -15.94 -5.44 -16.30
CA ILE A 22 -15.40 -5.06 -17.60
C ILE A 22 -14.13 -5.87 -17.88
N ARG A 23 -13.13 -5.75 -17.00
CA ARG A 23 -11.83 -6.43 -17.14
C ARG A 23 -11.13 -6.62 -15.80
N LEU A 24 -10.19 -7.56 -15.76
CA LEU A 24 -9.28 -7.73 -14.64
C LEU A 24 -8.19 -6.66 -14.69
N LEU A 25 -7.99 -5.93 -13.60
CA LEU A 25 -6.92 -4.95 -13.42
C LEU A 25 -5.70 -5.56 -12.74
N GLY A 26 -5.90 -6.49 -11.81
CA GLY A 26 -4.82 -7.16 -11.11
C GLY A 26 -5.26 -8.42 -10.38
N LYS A 27 -4.32 -9.35 -10.17
CA LYS A 27 -4.56 -10.59 -9.40
C LYS A 27 -3.34 -10.89 -8.54
N GLY A 28 -3.54 -10.81 -7.22
CA GLY A 28 -2.58 -11.26 -6.22
C GLY A 28 -2.95 -12.64 -5.67
N GLY A 29 -2.20 -13.09 -4.65
CA GLY A 29 -2.43 -14.40 -4.01
C GLY A 29 -3.78 -14.51 -3.30
N TRP A 30 -4.27 -13.41 -2.72
CA TRP A 30 -5.50 -13.38 -1.93
C TRP A 30 -6.57 -12.43 -2.44
N ALA A 31 -6.25 -11.60 -3.44
CA ALA A 31 -7.19 -10.62 -3.96
C ALA A 31 -7.15 -10.51 -5.48
N THR A 32 -8.29 -10.16 -6.05
CA THR A 32 -8.44 -9.76 -7.45
C THR A 32 -8.99 -8.36 -7.49
N VAL A 33 -8.51 -7.54 -8.43
CA VAL A 33 -9.01 -6.20 -8.69
C VAL A 33 -9.57 -6.19 -10.09
N SER A 34 -10.84 -5.81 -10.24
CA SER A 34 -11.52 -5.72 -11.53
C SER A 34 -12.06 -4.32 -11.77
N GLU A 35 -12.02 -3.86 -13.01
CA GLU A 35 -12.78 -2.71 -13.45
C GLU A 35 -14.24 -3.14 -13.60
N ILE A 36 -15.15 -2.38 -13.00
CA ILE A 36 -16.59 -2.63 -13.05
C ILE A 36 -17.34 -1.40 -13.54
N ARG A 37 -18.50 -1.62 -14.16
CA ARG A 37 -19.44 -0.54 -14.50
C ARG A 37 -20.71 -0.71 -13.68
N ILE A 38 -21.14 0.37 -13.03
CA ILE A 38 -22.41 0.40 -12.31
C ILE A 38 -23.55 0.44 -13.33
N LEU A 39 -24.45 -0.54 -13.25
CA LEU A 39 -25.64 -0.66 -14.08
C LEU A 39 -26.87 -0.08 -13.38
N ASP A 40 -26.97 -0.28 -12.07
CA ASP A 40 -28.03 0.28 -11.24
C ASP A 40 -27.57 0.45 -9.79
N ILE A 41 -28.13 1.44 -9.10
CA ILE A 41 -27.88 1.70 -7.68
C ILE A 41 -29.18 2.18 -7.03
N ALA A 42 -29.72 1.34 -6.15
CA ALA A 42 -30.97 1.59 -5.46
C ALA A 42 -30.77 1.62 -3.94
N MET A 43 -31.49 2.51 -3.26
CA MET A 43 -31.48 2.58 -1.80
C MET A 43 -32.30 1.43 -1.22
N THR A 44 -31.77 0.79 -0.17
CA THR A 44 -32.48 -0.31 0.50
C THR A 44 -33.57 0.19 1.47
N ASP A 45 -33.46 1.43 1.96
CA ASP A 45 -34.33 2.02 2.98
C ASP A 45 -35.33 3.07 2.44
N GLY A 46 -35.30 3.35 1.13
CA GLY A 46 -36.18 4.32 0.49
C GLY A 46 -35.88 5.79 0.82
N VAL A 47 -34.77 6.09 1.50
CA VAL A 47 -34.35 7.46 1.82
C VAL A 47 -33.41 8.00 0.73
N ALA A 48 -33.69 9.20 0.22
CA ALA A 48 -32.86 9.82 -0.81
C ALA A 48 -31.55 10.38 -0.21
N TYR A 49 -30.45 9.64 -0.36
CA TYR A 49 -29.10 10.15 -0.11
C TYR A 49 -28.49 10.68 -1.41
N ASN A 50 -27.70 11.75 -1.30
CA ASN A 50 -26.90 12.21 -2.43
C ASN A 50 -25.71 11.26 -2.60
N LEU A 51 -25.83 10.33 -3.55
CA LEU A 51 -24.72 9.43 -3.91
C LEU A 51 -23.90 10.07 -5.02
N ASN A 52 -22.59 10.18 -4.80
CA ASN A 52 -21.65 10.56 -5.85
C ASN A 52 -21.40 9.41 -6.88
N ILE A 53 -22.22 8.36 -6.86
CA ILE A 53 -22.11 7.21 -7.77
C ILE A 53 -23.35 7.18 -8.66
N GLN A 54 -23.14 7.27 -9.96
CA GLN A 54 -24.21 7.27 -10.97
C GLN A 54 -24.15 6.02 -11.84
N THR A 55 -25.28 5.63 -12.43
CA THR A 55 -25.32 4.60 -13.48
C THR A 55 -24.35 4.95 -14.61
N GLY A 56 -23.61 3.96 -15.10
CA GLY A 56 -22.58 4.10 -16.11
C GLY A 56 -21.19 4.45 -15.55
N THR A 57 -21.07 4.79 -14.27
CA THR A 57 -19.77 5.08 -13.64
C THR A 57 -18.90 3.81 -13.64
N THR A 58 -17.64 3.98 -14.05
CA THR A 58 -16.61 2.93 -13.95
C THR A 58 -15.89 3.06 -12.61
N LEU A 59 -15.81 1.95 -11.87
CA LEU A 59 -15.19 1.85 -10.55
C LEU A 59 -14.25 0.63 -10.49
N ALA A 60 -13.40 0.57 -9.47
CA ALA A 60 -12.56 -0.58 -9.19
C ALA A 60 -13.18 -1.43 -8.07
N LEU A 61 -13.25 -2.74 -8.28
CA LEU A 61 -13.70 -3.72 -7.31
C LEU A 61 -12.54 -4.61 -6.88
N LYS A 62 -12.09 -4.44 -5.63
CA LYS A 62 -11.13 -5.35 -4.99
C LYS A 62 -11.90 -6.44 -4.26
N ARG A 63 -11.76 -7.69 -4.70
CA ARG A 63 -12.34 -8.88 -4.08
C ARG A 63 -11.24 -9.68 -3.41
N HIS A 64 -11.26 -9.72 -2.08
CA HIS A 64 -10.30 -10.41 -1.22
C HIS A 64 -10.90 -11.70 -0.66
N HIS A 65 -10.22 -12.83 -0.82
CA HIS A 65 -10.61 -14.10 -0.19
C HIS A 65 -10.11 -14.13 1.25
N GLU A 66 -11.03 -14.27 2.20
CA GLU A 66 -10.69 -14.31 3.62
C GLU A 66 -9.79 -15.51 3.93
N SER A 67 -8.69 -15.24 4.62
CA SER A 67 -7.86 -16.31 5.15
C SER A 67 -8.28 -16.64 6.58
N PRO A 68 -8.40 -17.93 6.96
CA PRO A 68 -8.64 -18.32 8.35
C PRO A 68 -7.59 -17.79 9.33
N LYS A 69 -6.40 -17.42 8.83
CA LYS A 69 -5.27 -16.95 9.63
C LYS A 69 -5.31 -15.45 9.93
N PHE A 70 -6.12 -14.67 9.20
CA PHE A 70 -6.09 -13.21 9.27
C PHE A 70 -7.48 -12.60 9.10
N VAL A 71 -7.86 -11.72 10.04
CA VAL A 71 -9.04 -10.87 9.89
C VAL A 71 -8.68 -9.75 8.90
N TYR A 72 -9.44 -9.65 7.81
CA TYR A 72 -9.28 -8.60 6.82
C TYR A 72 -9.85 -7.29 7.37
N ARG A 73 -9.01 -6.25 7.50
CA ARG A 73 -9.35 -4.97 8.15
C ARG A 73 -9.24 -3.74 7.24
N GLU A 74 -9.04 -3.97 5.94
CA GLU A 74 -8.88 -2.89 4.98
C GLU A 74 -10.08 -1.95 4.95
N PRO A 75 -11.35 -2.43 4.92
CA PRO A 75 -12.51 -1.53 4.91
C PRO A 75 -12.56 -0.58 6.11
N GLU A 76 -12.25 -1.06 7.31
CA GLU A 76 -12.31 -0.26 8.55
C GLU A 76 -11.25 0.82 8.59
N VAL A 77 -10.05 0.55 8.07
CA VAL A 77 -8.97 1.55 8.05
C VAL A 77 -9.18 2.53 6.90
N HIS A 78 -9.60 2.04 5.73
CA HIS A 78 -9.78 2.88 4.54
C HIS A 78 -10.98 3.83 4.66
N ALA A 79 -12.04 3.42 5.36
CA ALA A 79 -13.19 4.30 5.62
C ALA A 79 -12.84 5.53 6.50
N LEU A 80 -11.70 5.52 7.20
CA LEU A 80 -11.26 6.64 8.05
C LEU A 80 -10.51 7.73 7.28
N VAL A 81 -10.18 7.51 6.01
CA VAL A 81 -9.27 8.39 5.25
C VAL A 81 -9.96 9.00 4.04
N SER A 82 -9.72 10.29 3.82
CA SER A 82 -10.20 11.01 2.65
C SER A 82 -9.18 12.08 2.26
N HIS A 83 -8.50 11.88 1.14
CA HIS A 83 -7.43 12.75 0.66
C HIS A 83 -7.34 12.72 -0.87
N PRO A 84 -7.07 13.84 -1.56
CA PRO A 84 -6.96 13.89 -3.02
C PRO A 84 -5.89 12.97 -3.62
N ASN A 85 -4.90 12.53 -2.85
CA ASN A 85 -3.84 11.60 -3.30
C ASN A 85 -3.92 10.21 -2.65
N ILE A 86 -5.07 9.84 -2.07
CA ILE A 86 -5.38 8.46 -1.64
C ILE A 86 -6.56 7.99 -2.50
N VAL A 87 -6.55 6.72 -2.91
CA VAL A 87 -7.67 6.15 -3.67
C VAL A 87 -8.94 6.22 -2.83
N GLU A 88 -10.02 6.72 -3.41
CA GLU A 88 -11.28 6.89 -2.68
C GLU A 88 -11.93 5.54 -2.39
N PHE A 89 -12.29 5.31 -1.13
CA PHE A 89 -13.11 4.20 -0.68
C PHE A 89 -14.59 4.58 -0.75
N LEU A 90 -15.35 3.84 -1.54
CA LEU A 90 -16.76 4.13 -1.84
C LEU A 90 -17.71 3.23 -1.07
N GLY A 91 -17.31 2.00 -0.77
CA GLY A 91 -18.11 1.07 0.01
C GLY A 91 -17.53 -0.34 0.07
N TYR A 92 -18.23 -1.21 0.77
CA TYR A 92 -17.81 -2.60 0.93
C TYR A 92 -19.01 -3.54 1.11
N TRP A 93 -18.80 -4.83 0.86
CA TRP A 93 -19.72 -5.89 1.24
C TRP A 93 -19.00 -7.21 1.44
N VAL A 94 -19.65 -8.12 2.15
CA VAL A 94 -19.15 -9.49 2.35
C VAL A 94 -20.04 -10.45 1.57
N GLU A 95 -19.41 -11.36 0.85
CA GLU A 95 -20.06 -12.39 0.06
C GLU A 95 -19.59 -13.77 0.53
N GLN A 96 -20.52 -14.71 0.62
CA GLN A 96 -20.22 -16.10 0.98
C GLN A 96 -20.57 -17.01 -0.18
N GLU A 97 -19.60 -17.79 -0.65
CA GLU A 97 -19.79 -18.78 -1.69
C GLU A 97 -19.69 -20.18 -1.10
N LYS A 98 -20.63 -21.05 -1.47
CA LYS A 98 -20.54 -22.48 -1.15
C LYS A 98 -19.47 -23.11 -2.04
N CYS A 99 -18.56 -23.84 -1.43
CA CYS A 99 -17.49 -24.55 -2.10
C CYS A 99 -17.35 -25.96 -1.52
N THR A 100 -16.53 -26.77 -2.16
CA THR A 100 -16.19 -28.11 -1.67
C THR A 100 -14.73 -28.07 -1.23
N SER A 101 -14.44 -28.53 -0.01
CA SER A 101 -13.06 -28.65 0.47
C SER A 101 -12.29 -29.70 -0.33
N GLU A 102 -10.96 -29.75 -0.17
CA GLU A 102 -10.12 -30.80 -0.76
C GLU A 102 -10.56 -32.21 -0.33
N ASP A 103 -11.14 -32.33 0.86
CA ASP A 103 -11.66 -33.58 1.43
C ASP A 103 -13.10 -33.93 0.97
N GLY A 104 -13.69 -33.13 0.08
CA GLY A 104 -15.04 -33.37 -0.44
C GLY A 104 -16.17 -32.88 0.46
N GLU A 105 -15.86 -32.18 1.55
CA GLU A 105 -16.86 -31.65 2.49
C GLU A 105 -17.43 -30.31 2.03
N ALA A 106 -18.67 -30.02 2.41
CA ALA A 106 -19.28 -28.72 2.17
C ALA A 106 -18.56 -27.64 2.98
N ALA A 107 -17.99 -26.67 2.28
CA ALA A 107 -17.29 -25.52 2.85
C ALA A 107 -17.95 -24.21 2.40
N VAL A 108 -17.61 -23.12 3.09
CA VAL A 108 -18.02 -21.77 2.73
C VAL A 108 -16.78 -20.89 2.65
N SER A 109 -16.56 -20.27 1.50
CA SER A 109 -15.53 -19.26 1.30
C SER A 109 -16.15 -17.88 1.51
N THR A 110 -15.50 -17.06 2.34
CA THR A 110 -15.88 -15.66 2.54
C THR A 110 -15.02 -14.76 1.67
N TYR A 111 -15.66 -13.81 0.98
CA TYR A 111 -15.01 -12.79 0.19
C TYR A 111 -15.39 -11.41 0.69
N HIS A 112 -14.38 -10.59 0.96
CA HIS A 112 -14.51 -9.18 1.28
C HIS A 112 -14.36 -8.38 -0.01
N ASN A 113 -15.40 -7.64 -0.38
CA ASN A 113 -15.45 -6.84 -1.58
C ASN A 113 -15.36 -5.36 -1.20
N ILE A 114 -14.44 -4.63 -1.83
CA ILE A 114 -14.25 -3.19 -1.63
C ILE A 114 -14.46 -2.48 -2.97
N LEU A 115 -15.29 -1.45 -2.92
CA LEU A 115 -15.57 -0.55 -4.03
C LEU A 115 -14.69 0.70 -3.91
N LEU A 116 -13.91 0.98 -4.95
CA LEU A 116 -12.94 2.07 -4.99
C LEU A 116 -13.13 2.92 -6.25
N SER A 117 -12.67 4.18 -6.19
CA SER A 117 -12.42 4.96 -7.41
C SER A 117 -11.46 4.23 -8.35
N CYS A 118 -11.77 4.23 -9.65
CA CYS A 118 -10.93 3.58 -10.67
C CYS A 118 -9.90 4.56 -11.24
N TYR A 119 -8.67 4.10 -11.42
CA TYR A 119 -7.60 4.85 -12.07
C TYR A 119 -7.07 4.07 -13.28
N PRO A 120 -6.58 4.75 -14.32
CA PRO A 120 -6.31 4.12 -15.60
C PRO A 120 -5.05 3.27 -15.61
N LEU A 121 -4.08 3.56 -14.72
CA LEU A 121 -2.78 2.94 -14.76
C LEU A 121 -2.17 2.77 -13.36
N VAL A 122 -1.37 1.73 -13.18
CA VAL A 122 -0.44 1.59 -12.05
C VAL A 122 0.87 2.30 -12.41
N LEU A 123 1.49 3.01 -11.47
CA LEU A 123 2.69 3.81 -11.73
C LEU A 123 3.85 2.99 -12.31
N SER A 124 3.96 1.71 -11.95
CA SER A 124 4.95 0.77 -12.49
C SER A 124 4.78 0.43 -13.97
N GLU A 125 3.63 0.73 -14.56
CA GLU A 125 3.31 0.46 -15.97
C GLU A 125 3.65 1.65 -16.89
N LEU A 126 4.10 2.78 -16.33
CA LEU A 126 4.59 3.89 -17.14
C LEU A 126 5.82 3.47 -17.95
N PRO A 127 6.05 4.06 -19.14
CA PRO A 127 7.31 3.92 -19.84
C PRO A 127 8.41 4.63 -19.02
N LEU A 128 9.31 3.86 -18.42
CA LEU A 128 10.42 4.37 -17.61
C LEU A 128 11.76 4.35 -18.40
N PRO A 129 12.72 5.22 -18.06
CA PRO A 129 12.64 6.29 -17.06
C PRO A 129 11.78 7.48 -17.51
N ILE A 130 11.31 8.27 -16.55
CA ILE A 130 10.53 9.49 -16.81
C ILE A 130 11.33 10.76 -16.49
N ALA A 131 10.88 11.90 -17.02
CA ALA A 131 11.50 13.19 -16.77
C ALA A 131 11.50 13.53 -15.27
N LEU A 132 12.60 14.14 -14.79
CA LEU A 132 12.80 14.51 -13.38
C LEU A 132 11.62 15.31 -12.82
N GLN A 133 11.12 16.29 -13.58
CA GLN A 133 9.99 17.12 -13.14
C GLN A 133 8.71 16.31 -12.90
N SER A 134 8.42 15.33 -13.76
CA SER A 134 7.28 14.43 -13.61
C SER A 134 7.47 13.52 -12.40
N ALA A 135 8.67 12.94 -12.24
CA ALA A 135 9.00 12.10 -11.10
C ALA A 135 8.84 12.85 -9.77
N LEU A 136 9.37 14.08 -9.67
CA LEU A 136 9.23 14.93 -8.49
C LEU A 136 7.77 15.32 -8.23
N SER A 137 6.98 15.56 -9.28
CA SER A 137 5.55 15.85 -9.14
C SER A 137 4.75 14.67 -8.57
N TYR A 138 5.03 13.45 -9.03
CA TYR A 138 4.42 12.23 -8.51
C TYR A 138 4.85 11.97 -7.06
N VAL A 139 6.15 12.05 -6.78
CA VAL A 139 6.69 11.87 -5.42
C VAL A 139 6.10 12.88 -4.44
N ARG A 140 5.98 14.15 -4.83
CA ARG A 140 5.35 15.19 -3.99
C ARG A 140 3.94 14.81 -3.58
N GLN A 141 3.13 14.31 -4.51
CA GLN A 141 1.76 13.89 -4.23
C GLN A 141 1.67 12.63 -3.35
N ILE A 142 2.59 11.67 -3.52
CA ILE A 142 2.72 10.51 -2.62
C ILE A 142 3.04 10.98 -1.20
N LEU A 143 4.01 11.90 -1.04
CA LEU A 143 4.37 12.48 0.25
C LEU A 143 3.22 13.26 0.88
N GLN A 144 2.38 13.95 0.10
CA GLN A 144 1.18 14.62 0.59
C GLN A 144 0.17 13.61 1.18
N ALA A 145 -0.04 12.47 0.50
CA ALA A 145 -0.88 11.39 1.04
C ALA A 145 -0.32 10.82 2.35
N LEU A 146 0.99 10.60 2.43
CA LEU A 146 1.64 10.08 3.64
C LEU A 146 1.60 11.10 4.78
N ALA A 147 1.88 12.38 4.52
CA ALA A 147 1.77 13.44 5.51
C ALA A 147 0.35 13.52 6.11
N TYR A 148 -0.68 13.32 5.28
CA TYR A 148 -2.05 13.21 5.75
C TYR A 148 -2.26 11.97 6.65
N LEU A 149 -1.82 10.79 6.22
CA LEU A 149 -1.95 9.55 7.02
C LEU A 149 -1.22 9.62 8.36
N HIS A 150 -0.03 10.22 8.36
CA HIS A 150 0.86 10.36 9.53
C HIS A 150 0.47 11.52 10.44
N SER A 151 -0.50 12.35 10.05
CA SER A 151 -0.98 13.45 10.87
C SER A 151 -1.49 12.94 12.24
N PRO A 152 -1.36 13.72 13.33
CA PRO A 152 -1.83 13.32 14.65
C PRO A 152 -3.29 12.88 14.67
N GLU A 153 -4.13 13.48 13.84
CA GLU A 153 -5.57 13.21 13.73
C GLU A 153 -5.85 11.82 13.14
N ILE A 154 -5.10 11.44 12.10
CA ILE A 154 -5.30 10.17 11.40
C ILE A 154 -4.48 9.05 12.06
N SER A 155 -3.19 9.30 12.30
CA SER A 155 -2.25 8.39 12.95
C SER A 155 -2.25 6.98 12.36
N ILE A 156 -2.09 6.84 11.03
CA ILE A 156 -2.09 5.55 10.32
C ILE A 156 -0.75 5.35 9.59
N PHE A 157 -0.13 4.19 9.76
CA PHE A 157 0.93 3.71 8.86
C PHE A 157 0.31 3.03 7.64
N HIS A 158 0.90 3.24 6.47
CA HIS A 158 0.55 2.50 5.26
C HIS A 158 1.19 1.09 5.24
N ARG A 159 2.50 1.01 5.52
CA ARG A 159 3.36 -0.19 5.62
C ARG A 159 3.56 -1.02 4.37
N ASP A 160 2.93 -0.65 3.26
CA ASP A 160 3.14 -1.29 1.95
C ASP A 160 3.27 -0.26 0.82
N VAL A 161 4.02 0.82 1.08
CA VAL A 161 4.32 1.81 0.04
C VAL A 161 5.27 1.19 -0.98
N GLN A 162 4.84 1.08 -2.23
CA GLN A 162 5.64 0.59 -3.34
C GLN A 162 5.05 1.05 -4.67
N ILE A 163 5.85 1.03 -5.74
CA ILE A 163 5.44 1.55 -7.05
C ILE A 163 4.19 0.86 -7.62
N THR A 164 3.92 -0.39 -7.25
CA THR A 164 2.71 -1.14 -7.68
C THR A 164 1.45 -0.75 -6.91
N ASN A 165 1.60 -0.04 -5.79
CA ASN A 165 0.51 0.47 -4.95
C ASN A 165 0.30 1.98 -5.15
N ILE A 166 0.85 2.55 -6.22
CA ILE A 166 0.57 3.91 -6.66
C ILE A 166 -0.19 3.84 -7.97
N LEU A 167 -1.39 4.39 -8.01
CA LEU A 167 -2.17 4.58 -9.24
C LEU A 167 -1.88 5.96 -9.82
N VAL A 168 -1.94 6.09 -11.13
CA VAL A 168 -1.69 7.34 -11.85
C VAL A 168 -2.69 7.51 -12.98
N ASP A 169 -3.13 8.75 -13.18
CA ASP A 169 -3.71 9.21 -14.44
C ASP A 169 -2.66 10.05 -15.18
N PRO A 170 -2.02 9.50 -16.23
CA PRO A 170 -0.98 10.22 -16.97
C PRO A 170 -1.49 11.51 -17.65
N SER A 171 -2.79 11.60 -17.95
CA SER A 171 -3.37 12.74 -18.65
C SER A 171 -3.54 13.96 -17.73
N SER A 172 -3.93 13.74 -16.47
CA SER A 172 -4.08 14.79 -15.46
C SER A 172 -2.83 14.95 -14.57
N GLY A 173 -1.95 13.95 -14.53
CA GLY A 173 -0.79 13.89 -13.64
C GLY A 173 -1.14 13.59 -12.17
N ILE A 174 -2.38 13.20 -11.89
CA ILE A 174 -2.86 12.88 -10.54
C ILE A 174 -2.37 11.48 -10.15
N VAL A 175 -1.82 11.36 -8.94
CA VAL A 175 -1.46 10.06 -8.34
C VAL A 175 -2.30 9.75 -7.11
N LYS A 176 -2.48 8.47 -6.85
CA LYS A 176 -3.23 7.93 -5.71
C LYS A 176 -2.46 6.80 -5.06
N LEU A 177 -2.19 6.95 -3.77
CA LEU A 177 -1.77 5.84 -2.93
C LEU A 177 -2.95 4.88 -2.73
N CYS A 178 -2.74 3.59 -2.92
CA CYS A 178 -3.76 2.55 -2.76
C CYS A 178 -3.24 1.36 -1.94
N ASP A 179 -4.15 0.42 -1.66
CA ASP A 179 -3.93 -0.79 -0.86
C ASP A 179 -3.69 -0.53 0.63
N MET A 180 -4.80 -0.33 1.36
CA MET A 180 -4.78 -0.14 2.81
C MET A 180 -4.77 -1.49 3.56
N GLY A 181 -4.54 -2.62 2.89
CA GLY A 181 -4.61 -3.96 3.48
C GLY A 181 -3.53 -4.23 4.53
N ALA A 182 -2.37 -3.57 4.39
CA ALA A 182 -1.29 -3.60 5.38
C ALA A 182 -1.37 -2.44 6.37
N ALA A 183 -2.29 -1.49 6.19
CA ALA A 183 -2.33 -0.26 6.98
C ALA A 183 -2.66 -0.54 8.45
N LYS A 184 -2.13 0.28 9.36
CA LYS A 184 -2.32 0.11 10.80
C LYS A 184 -2.33 1.43 11.54
N LYS A 185 -3.29 1.60 12.44
CA LYS A 185 -3.32 2.76 13.34
C LYS A 185 -2.12 2.73 14.30
N TYR A 186 -1.36 3.81 14.34
CA TYR A 186 -0.35 4.07 15.35
C TYR A 186 -1.02 4.31 16.70
N VAL A 187 -0.52 3.64 17.73
CA VAL A 187 -0.98 3.84 19.11
C VAL A 187 0.24 4.19 19.94
N PRO A 188 0.34 5.43 20.44
CA PRO A 188 1.46 5.85 21.29
C PRO A 188 1.69 4.87 22.44
N GLY A 189 2.96 4.51 22.67
CA GLY A 189 3.34 3.57 23.73
C GLY A 189 3.03 2.10 23.45
N LYS A 190 2.33 1.76 22.35
CA LYS A 190 2.24 0.39 21.85
C LYS A 190 3.13 0.24 20.63
N TRP A 191 4.10 -0.65 20.73
CA TRP A 191 4.91 -1.01 19.58
C TRP A 191 3.99 -1.52 18.47
N ALA A 192 4.28 -1.14 17.23
CA ALA A 192 3.56 -1.62 16.07
C ALA A 192 3.95 -3.09 15.81
N ALA A 193 3.61 -3.98 16.74
CA ALA A 193 3.86 -5.41 16.65
C ALA A 193 3.08 -6.01 15.48
N GLY A 194 3.74 -6.82 14.67
CA GLY A 194 3.17 -7.50 13.51
C GLY A 194 4.17 -7.52 12.38
N THR A 195 4.45 -8.72 11.88
CA THR A 195 5.35 -8.95 10.75
C THR A 195 4.87 -8.14 9.55
N ILE A 196 5.59 -7.07 9.20
CA ILE A 196 5.52 -6.48 7.86
C ILE A 196 5.96 -7.60 6.89
N GLY A 197 5.37 -7.76 5.71
CA GLY A 197 5.76 -8.82 4.77
C GLY A 197 7.17 -8.60 4.20
N MET A 198 7.89 -9.67 3.81
CA MET A 198 9.23 -9.55 3.21
C MET A 198 9.15 -8.72 1.92
N SER A 199 9.90 -7.62 1.85
CA SER A 199 9.90 -6.71 0.71
C SER A 199 11.28 -6.05 0.53
N GLU A 200 11.70 -5.93 -0.72
CA GLU A 200 12.87 -5.14 -1.15
C GLU A 200 12.72 -3.64 -0.86
N ASN A 201 11.51 -3.20 -0.50
CA ASN A 201 11.21 -1.83 -0.13
C ASN A 201 11.38 -1.52 1.36
N ARG A 202 11.76 -2.50 2.19
CA ARG A 202 11.88 -2.26 3.63
C ARG A 202 13.11 -1.42 3.97
N PRO A 203 13.01 -0.52 4.96
CA PRO A 203 14.17 0.17 5.48
C PRO A 203 15.04 -0.75 6.34
N LEU A 204 16.27 -0.29 6.65
CA LEU A 204 17.29 -1.08 7.33
C LEU A 204 16.89 -1.43 8.78
N GLU A 205 16.25 -0.52 9.51
CA GLU A 205 15.79 -0.73 10.90
C GLU A 205 14.74 -1.84 11.03
N ILE A 206 13.84 -1.97 10.04
CA ILE A 206 12.88 -3.08 9.99
C ILE A 206 13.61 -4.38 9.63
N SER A 207 14.58 -4.32 8.72
CA SER A 207 15.41 -5.46 8.36
C SER A 207 16.30 -5.94 9.51
N LEU A 208 16.63 -5.06 10.47
CA LEU A 208 17.34 -5.36 11.72
C LEU A 208 16.41 -5.90 12.83
N GLN A 209 15.16 -6.22 12.50
CA GLN A 209 14.13 -6.73 13.41
C GLN A 209 13.80 -5.78 14.58
N SER A 210 13.94 -4.47 14.35
CA SER A 210 13.48 -3.49 15.32
C SER A 210 11.97 -3.59 15.52
N ASN A 211 11.54 -3.68 16.78
CA ASN A 211 10.14 -3.48 17.16
C ASN A 211 9.80 -1.99 17.38
N HIS A 212 10.77 -1.10 17.21
CA HIS A 212 10.69 0.34 17.42
C HIS A 212 10.84 1.07 16.09
N TYR A 213 9.73 1.22 15.38
CA TYR A 213 9.70 2.00 14.16
C TYR A 213 8.62 3.07 14.22
N ASP A 214 8.89 4.18 13.54
CA ASP A 214 8.00 5.33 13.40
C ASP A 214 7.50 5.44 11.96
N PHE A 215 6.91 6.59 11.61
CA PHE A 215 6.33 6.81 10.29
C PHE A 215 7.38 6.82 9.16
N CYS A 216 8.67 6.86 9.46
CA CYS A 216 9.75 6.84 8.46
C CYS A 216 9.75 5.55 7.61
N VAL A 217 9.14 4.47 8.10
CA VAL A 217 8.99 3.22 7.34
C VAL A 217 8.20 3.38 6.05
N ASP A 218 7.30 4.37 5.99
CA ASP A 218 6.54 4.70 4.78
C ASP A 218 7.28 5.72 3.89
N ILE A 219 8.28 6.42 4.42
CA ILE A 219 9.06 7.44 3.71
C ILE A 219 10.20 6.81 2.90
N TRP A 220 10.88 5.82 3.47
CA TRP A 220 11.98 5.12 2.79
C TRP A 220 11.60 4.57 1.39
N PRO A 221 10.47 3.84 1.23
CA PRO A 221 10.06 3.35 -0.08
C PRO A 221 9.82 4.45 -1.12
N VAL A 222 9.49 5.67 -0.70
CA VAL A 222 9.30 6.82 -1.61
C VAL A 222 10.62 7.18 -2.31
N GLY A 223 11.74 7.12 -1.60
CA GLY A 223 13.08 7.30 -2.19
C GLY A 223 13.39 6.24 -3.24
N LEU A 224 13.00 4.99 -2.98
CA LEU A 224 13.16 3.89 -3.94
C LEU A 224 12.29 4.07 -5.18
N ILE A 225 11.04 4.54 -4.99
CA ILE A 225 10.14 4.89 -6.09
C ILE A 225 10.76 5.99 -6.94
N LEU A 226 11.29 7.07 -6.34
CA LEU A 226 11.96 8.14 -7.09
C LEU A 226 13.12 7.60 -7.94
N LEU A 227 14.00 6.79 -7.35
CA LEU A 227 15.11 6.17 -8.07
C LEU A 227 14.62 5.25 -9.20
N HIS A 228 13.58 4.47 -8.95
CA HIS A 228 12.98 3.60 -9.97
C HIS A 228 12.45 4.43 -11.14
N LEU A 229 11.71 5.51 -10.87
CA LEU A 229 11.18 6.40 -11.90
C LEU A 229 12.28 7.06 -12.74
N LEU A 230 13.42 7.42 -12.13
CA LEU A 230 14.52 8.11 -12.81
C LEU A 230 15.48 7.18 -13.55
N THR A 231 15.62 5.92 -13.11
CA THR A 231 16.57 4.96 -13.67
C THR A 231 15.91 3.88 -14.53
N GLY A 232 14.59 3.73 -14.43
CA GLY A 232 13.83 2.68 -15.11
C GLY A 232 13.88 1.31 -14.45
N HIS A 233 14.62 1.17 -13.34
CA HIS A 233 14.77 -0.11 -12.64
C HIS A 233 14.76 0.10 -11.13
N HIS A 234 14.23 -0.89 -10.40
CA HIS A 234 14.31 -0.87 -8.93
C HIS A 234 15.79 -0.86 -8.48
N PRO A 235 16.18 0.00 -7.51
CA PRO A 235 17.58 0.18 -7.13
C PRO A 235 18.22 -1.07 -6.52
N PHE A 236 17.43 -1.96 -5.91
CA PHE A 236 17.90 -3.18 -5.27
C PHE A 236 17.29 -4.43 -5.91
N ARG A 237 18.04 -5.53 -5.94
CA ARG A 237 17.46 -6.83 -6.33
C ARG A 237 16.79 -7.46 -5.12
N ARG A 238 15.55 -7.95 -5.29
CA ARG A 238 14.87 -8.76 -4.28
C ARG A 238 15.69 -10.00 -3.94
N LYS A 239 15.81 -10.28 -2.64
CA LYS A 239 16.48 -11.48 -2.12
C LYS A 239 15.50 -12.43 -1.44
N GLU A 240 15.96 -13.63 -1.16
CA GLU A 240 15.15 -14.69 -0.54
C GLU A 240 15.02 -14.54 0.97
N THR A 241 15.96 -13.84 1.61
CA THR A 241 15.95 -13.60 3.05
C THR A 241 16.14 -12.13 3.39
N ASP A 242 15.53 -11.68 4.50
CA ASP A 242 15.70 -10.32 5.03
C ASP A 242 17.18 -9.98 5.25
N MET A 243 17.99 -10.97 5.66
CA MET A 243 19.45 -10.80 5.85
C MET A 243 20.19 -10.55 4.53
N GLN A 244 19.87 -11.32 3.48
CA GLN A 244 20.46 -11.08 2.16
C GLN A 244 20.00 -9.73 1.60
N GLN A 245 18.76 -9.33 1.86
CA GLN A 245 18.22 -8.04 1.45
C GLN A 245 18.96 -6.89 2.15
N LEU A 246 19.20 -7.01 3.46
CA LEU A 246 20.00 -6.08 4.23
C LEU A 246 21.42 -5.93 3.65
N ILE A 247 22.07 -7.05 3.31
CA ILE A 247 23.42 -7.05 2.70
C ILE A 247 23.40 -6.37 1.33
N GLU A 248 22.38 -6.57 0.49
CA GLU A 248 22.26 -5.88 -0.80
C GLU A 248 22.16 -4.36 -0.61
N ILE A 249 21.32 -3.90 0.32
CA ILE A 249 21.17 -2.46 0.60
C ILE A 249 22.48 -1.89 1.14
N ALA A 250 23.06 -2.53 2.16
CA ALA A 250 24.30 -2.09 2.79
C ALA A 250 25.51 -2.14 1.83
N SER A 251 25.52 -3.03 0.84
CA SER A 251 26.59 -3.07 -0.16
C SER A 251 26.62 -1.86 -1.09
N ARG A 252 25.50 -1.14 -1.22
CA ARG A 252 25.39 0.05 -2.07
C ARG A 252 25.38 1.36 -1.31
N LEU A 253 24.82 1.36 -0.10
CA LEU A 253 24.67 2.56 0.73
C LEU A 253 25.67 2.63 1.90
N GLY A 254 26.42 1.55 2.13
CA GLY A 254 27.23 1.36 3.33
C GLY A 254 26.43 0.71 4.46
N ARG A 255 27.16 0.11 5.41
CA ARG A 255 26.55 -0.51 6.60
C ARG A 255 26.14 0.55 7.64
N PRO A 256 25.02 0.36 8.37
CA PRO A 256 24.70 1.16 9.55
C PRO A 256 25.84 1.12 10.58
N THR A 257 26.06 2.23 11.25
CA THR A 257 27.02 2.32 12.36
C THR A 257 26.49 1.58 13.61
N ALA A 258 27.37 1.27 14.56
CA ALA A 258 26.98 0.61 15.80
C ALA A 258 25.96 1.43 16.63
N GLU A 259 26.06 2.76 16.57
CA GLU A 259 25.11 3.68 17.20
C GLU A 259 23.72 3.55 16.56
N GLU A 260 23.64 3.51 15.23
CA GLU A 260 22.36 3.37 14.52
C GLU A 260 21.66 2.04 14.79
N ILE A 261 22.43 0.96 14.92
CA ILE A 261 21.91 -0.36 15.27
C ILE A 261 21.39 -0.36 16.72
N SER A 262 22.12 0.29 17.62
CA SER A 262 21.72 0.45 19.02
C SER A 262 20.47 1.30 19.17
N GLU A 263 20.36 2.42 18.46
CA GLU A 263 19.18 3.30 18.47
C GLU A 263 17.94 2.62 17.92
N ALA A 264 18.11 1.80 16.88
CA ALA A 264 17.03 0.99 16.33
C ALA A 264 16.60 -0.15 17.26
N ASN A 265 17.24 -0.38 18.42
CA ASN A 265 17.05 -1.62 19.21
C ASN A 265 17.15 -2.89 18.33
N GLY A 266 17.98 -2.82 17.27
CA GLY A 266 18.18 -3.89 16.32
C GLY A 266 19.21 -4.90 16.84
N THR A 267 19.17 -6.12 16.31
CA THR A 267 20.24 -7.10 16.59
C THR A 267 21.18 -7.16 15.39
N ILE A 268 22.49 -7.04 15.66
CA ILE A 268 23.51 -7.34 14.64
C ILE A 268 23.39 -8.83 14.32
N PRO A 269 23.28 -9.23 13.04
CA PRO A 269 23.33 -10.63 12.67
C PRO A 269 24.65 -11.24 13.16
N SER A 270 24.58 -12.17 14.11
CA SER A 270 25.73 -12.68 14.86
C SER A 270 26.65 -13.62 14.07
N ASN A 271 26.44 -13.80 12.75
CA ASN A 271 27.17 -14.80 11.96
C ASN A 271 27.22 -14.46 10.47
N THR A 272 27.88 -13.38 10.05
CA THR A 272 28.14 -13.21 8.61
C THR A 272 29.45 -12.49 8.34
N LEU A 273 30.48 -13.26 7.96
CA LEU A 273 31.75 -12.78 7.39
C LEU A 273 31.55 -11.73 6.27
N SER A 274 30.41 -11.75 5.57
CA SER A 274 30.06 -10.77 4.55
C SER A 274 29.63 -9.41 5.10
N TRP A 275 29.11 -9.31 6.32
CA TRP A 275 28.66 -8.05 6.93
C TRP A 275 29.85 -7.19 7.41
N GLU A 276 30.80 -7.84 8.07
CA GLU A 276 32.01 -7.19 8.57
C GLU A 276 32.94 -6.72 7.43
N ALA A 277 32.85 -7.37 6.27
CA ALA A 277 33.62 -7.07 5.06
C ALA A 277 33.05 -5.93 4.20
N LEU A 278 31.85 -5.40 4.51
CA LEU A 278 31.27 -4.27 3.78
C LEU A 278 31.95 -2.95 4.19
N PRO A 279 32.17 -2.02 3.24
CA PRO A 279 32.76 -0.73 3.55
C PRO A 279 31.90 0.04 4.56
N PRO A 280 32.52 0.86 5.44
CA PRO A 280 31.79 1.81 6.27
C PRO A 280 30.99 2.77 5.35
N PRO A 281 29.92 3.41 5.86
CA PRO A 281 29.12 4.32 5.06
C PRO A 281 29.99 5.47 4.56
N ASP A 282 30.01 5.67 3.23
CA ASP A 282 30.73 6.77 2.56
C ASP A 282 30.06 8.14 2.81
N VAL A 283 28.91 8.17 3.49
CA VAL A 283 28.06 9.35 3.68
C VAL A 283 27.78 9.53 5.17
N ASP A 284 27.84 10.79 5.64
CA ASP A 284 27.47 11.18 6.99
C ASP A 284 26.10 10.56 7.36
N PRO A 285 25.99 9.81 8.47
CA PRO A 285 24.75 9.12 8.87
C PRO A 285 23.56 10.09 9.06
N VAL A 286 23.80 11.37 9.34
CA VAL A 286 22.74 12.39 9.35
C VAL A 286 22.19 12.63 7.95
N GLN A 287 23.04 12.68 6.92
CA GLN A 287 22.64 12.84 5.51
C GLN A 287 22.03 11.57 4.91
N ALA A 288 22.43 10.38 5.36
CA ALA A 288 21.83 9.11 4.93
C ALA A 288 20.42 8.90 5.51
N ARG A 289 20.21 9.25 6.80
CA ARG A 289 18.88 9.32 7.42
C ARG A 289 18.02 10.43 6.81
N THR A 290 18.67 11.47 6.29
CA THR A 290 18.05 12.56 5.58
C THR A 290 18.43 12.58 4.10
N MET A 291 17.93 11.59 3.35
CA MET A 291 17.20 11.93 2.12
C MET A 291 15.99 12.84 2.44
N ARG A 292 16.18 13.89 3.27
CA ARG A 292 15.60 15.19 3.04
C ARG A 292 16.10 15.55 1.65
N LEU A 293 15.31 15.17 0.63
CA LEU A 293 14.89 16.19 -0.30
C LEU A 293 14.63 17.41 0.58
N GLU A 294 15.52 18.40 0.54
CA GLU A 294 15.18 19.69 1.12
C GLU A 294 13.84 20.02 0.51
N VAL A 295 12.79 19.88 1.31
CA VAL A 295 11.44 20.35 1.03
C VAL A 295 11.51 21.87 1.17
N ASN A 296 12.34 22.48 0.34
CA ASN A 296 12.33 23.90 -0.02
C ASN A 296 11.49 24.08 -1.31
N LEU A 297 10.54 23.15 -1.54
CA LEU A 297 9.51 23.22 -2.56
C LEU A 297 8.09 23.16 -1.94
N LEU A 298 7.96 23.57 -0.67
CA LEU A 298 6.69 24.02 -0.10
C LEU A 298 6.51 25.51 -0.38
#